data_AF-A0A6L3ENF5-F1
#
_entry.id   AF-A0A6L3ENF5-F1
#
_cell.length_a   1.000
_cell.length_b   1.000
_cell.length_c   1.000
_cell.angle_alpha   90.00
_cell.angle_beta   90.00
_cell.angle_gamma   90.00
#
_symmetry.space_group_name_H-M   'P 1'
#
loop_
_entity.id
_entity.type
_entity.pdbx_description
1 polymer ?
#
loop_
_entity_poly.entity_id
_entity_poly.type
_entity_poly.pdbx_seq_one_letter_code
_entity_poly.pdbx_strand_id
1 'polypeptide(L)'
;MSREPFDSRIAELAAAICERTPDDSLAGFLNAEYGPRSEWFAAVKAACEQAIADGWMCDREAGGIRYGRVTRPDTTAGPFSVDVVSMDDCRGPYHVHPEGEIDMVMPLDGDARFDGHGAGWVGYPPA
;
A
#
# COMPACT_ATOMS: atom_id res chain seq x y z
N MET A 1 -12.81 15.06 5.29
CA MET A 1 -12.91 15.30 3.83
C MET A 1 -13.45 14.05 3.12
N SER A 2 -13.56 14.03 1.79
CA SER A 2 -14.06 12.87 1.01
C SER A 2 -12.98 11.79 0.84
N ARG A 3 -13.38 10.50 0.89
CA ARG A 3 -12.51 9.34 0.61
C ARG A 3 -12.28 9.10 -0.90
N GLU A 4 -13.07 9.77 -1.72
CA GLU A 4 -13.15 9.57 -3.18
C GLU A 4 -11.79 9.66 -3.92
N PRO A 5 -10.85 10.57 -3.60
CA PRO A 5 -9.55 10.60 -4.28
C PRO A 5 -8.72 9.33 -4.05
N PHE A 6 -8.74 8.77 -2.84
CA PHE A 6 -8.04 7.53 -2.53
C PHE A 6 -8.76 6.35 -3.20
N ASP A 7 -10.07 6.22 -2.94
CA ASP A 7 -10.88 5.11 -3.41
C ASP A 7 -10.83 4.97 -4.95
N SER A 8 -10.89 6.08 -5.70
CA SER A 8 -10.82 6.06 -7.17
C SER A 8 -9.46 5.57 -7.71
N ARG A 9 -8.34 5.93 -7.07
CA ARG A 9 -7.00 5.48 -7.48
C ARG A 9 -6.74 4.02 -7.13
N ILE A 10 -7.26 3.57 -6.00
CA ILE A 10 -7.23 2.15 -5.65
C ILE A 10 -8.07 1.33 -6.64
N ALA A 11 -9.24 1.82 -7.07
CA ALA A 11 -10.03 1.15 -8.11
C ALA A 11 -9.26 1.01 -9.43
N GLU A 12 -8.61 2.10 -9.85
CA GLU A 12 -7.77 2.13 -11.05
C GLU A 12 -6.65 1.08 -10.98
N LEU A 13 -5.91 1.05 -9.87
CA LEU A 13 -4.83 0.08 -9.66
C LEU A 13 -5.37 -1.35 -9.64
N ALA A 14 -6.43 -1.61 -8.88
CA ALA A 14 -7.04 -2.92 -8.77
C ALA A 14 -7.45 -3.47 -10.15
N ALA A 15 -8.03 -2.64 -11.01
CA ALA A 15 -8.38 -3.01 -12.37
C ALA A 15 -7.13 -3.34 -13.23
N ALA A 16 -6.01 -2.66 -13.01
CA ALA A 16 -4.77 -2.90 -13.76
C ALA A 16 -4.06 -4.22 -13.37
N ILE A 17 -4.35 -4.75 -12.17
CA ILE A 17 -3.63 -5.89 -11.59
C ILE A 17 -4.48 -7.12 -11.30
N CYS A 18 -5.81 -7.07 -11.47
CA CYS A 18 -6.72 -8.14 -11.03
C CYS A 18 -6.43 -9.54 -11.61
N GLU A 19 -5.82 -9.62 -12.79
CA GLU A 19 -5.46 -10.89 -13.46
C GLU A 19 -3.97 -11.22 -13.33
N ARG A 20 -3.22 -10.51 -12.48
CA ARG A 20 -1.77 -10.66 -12.32
C ARG A 20 -1.43 -11.39 -11.02
N THR A 21 -0.41 -12.24 -11.09
CA THR A 21 0.14 -12.91 -9.90
C THR A 21 0.99 -11.92 -9.10
N PRO A 22 0.88 -11.87 -7.75
CA PRO A 22 1.69 -11.00 -6.90
C PRO A 22 3.11 -11.55 -6.77
N ASP A 23 3.93 -11.34 -7.80
CA ASP A 23 5.33 -11.75 -7.86
C ASP A 23 6.24 -10.58 -8.28
N ASP A 24 7.54 -10.87 -8.46
CA ASP A 24 8.52 -9.88 -8.90
C ASP A 24 8.19 -9.24 -10.25
N SER A 25 7.47 -9.95 -11.13
CA SER A 25 7.04 -9.41 -12.43
C SER A 25 5.94 -8.35 -12.23
N LEU A 26 4.99 -8.60 -11.32
CA LEU A 26 4.01 -7.58 -10.96
C LEU A 26 4.67 -6.37 -10.29
N ALA A 27 5.60 -6.59 -9.35
CA ALA A 27 6.34 -5.51 -8.72
C ALA A 27 7.12 -4.68 -9.76
N GLY A 28 7.72 -5.32 -10.77
CA GLY A 28 8.39 -4.64 -11.88
C GLY A 28 7.45 -3.75 -12.70
N PHE A 29 6.26 -4.26 -13.06
CA PHE A 29 5.22 -3.49 -13.74
C PHE A 29 4.77 -2.28 -12.91
N LEU A 30 4.51 -2.50 -11.62
CA LEU A 30 4.07 -1.45 -10.70
C LEU A 30 5.12 -0.36 -10.52
N ASN A 31 6.40 -0.71 -10.42
CA ASN A 31 7.47 0.28 -10.35
C ASN A 31 7.64 1.08 -11.65
N ALA A 32 7.29 0.50 -12.81
CA ALA A 32 7.35 1.19 -14.09
C ALA A 32 6.18 2.17 -14.28
N GLU A 33 4.95 1.72 -14.05
CA GLU A 33 3.73 2.47 -14.37
C GLU A 33 3.19 3.29 -13.19
N TYR A 34 3.29 2.73 -11.98
CA TYR A 34 2.73 3.28 -10.73
C TYR A 34 3.83 3.58 -9.70
N GLY A 35 5.08 3.75 -10.16
CA GLY A 35 6.25 3.91 -9.29
C GLY A 35 6.44 5.33 -8.76
N PRO A 36 7.53 5.60 -8.02
CA PRO A 36 7.75 6.87 -7.31
C PRO A 36 7.77 8.13 -8.16
N ARG A 37 7.97 7.99 -9.47
CA ARG A 37 7.97 9.12 -10.44
C ARG A 37 6.62 9.35 -11.10
N SER A 38 5.63 8.50 -10.84
CA SER A 38 4.28 8.60 -11.40
C SER A 38 3.45 9.62 -10.62
N GLU A 39 2.55 10.30 -11.31
CA GLU A 39 1.54 11.15 -10.66
C GLU A 39 0.59 10.33 -9.78
N TRP A 40 0.35 9.07 -10.14
CA TRP A 40 -0.47 8.15 -9.36
C TRP A 40 0.13 7.91 -7.97
N PHE A 41 1.42 7.60 -7.89
CA PHE A 41 2.12 7.36 -6.63
C PHE A 41 2.06 8.60 -5.72
N ALA A 42 2.36 9.78 -6.28
CA ALA A 42 2.32 11.03 -5.54
C ALA A 42 0.91 11.34 -5.00
N ALA A 43 -0.13 11.09 -5.81
CA ALA A 43 -1.52 11.31 -5.41
C ALA A 43 -1.97 10.37 -4.29
N VAL A 44 -1.63 9.08 -4.36
CA VAL A 44 -1.99 8.11 -3.31
C VAL A 44 -1.24 8.40 -2.03
N LYS A 45 0.06 8.73 -2.09
CA LYS A 45 0.83 9.14 -0.90
C LYS A 45 0.19 10.35 -0.21
N ALA A 46 -0.13 11.40 -0.96
CA ALA A 46 -0.78 12.59 -0.42
C ALA A 46 -2.17 12.29 0.18
N ALA A 47 -2.95 11.40 -0.46
CA ALA A 47 -4.25 10.99 0.06
C ALA A 47 -4.12 10.21 1.38
N CYS A 48 -3.12 9.32 1.50
CA CYS A 48 -2.82 8.62 2.74
C CYS A 48 -2.40 9.58 3.87
N GLU A 49 -1.48 10.50 3.59
CA GLU A 49 -1.03 11.51 4.56
C GLU A 49 -2.20 12.36 5.08
N GLN A 50 -3.07 12.83 4.18
CA GLN A 50 -4.25 13.59 4.56
C GLN A 50 -5.26 12.73 5.34
N ALA A 51 -5.47 11.48 4.95
CA ALA A 51 -6.39 10.57 5.63
C ALA A 51 -5.95 10.23 7.06
N ILE A 52 -4.63 10.07 7.27
CA ILE A 52 -4.03 9.87 8.59
C ILE A 52 -4.17 11.14 9.43
N ALA A 53 -3.93 12.33 8.85
CA ALA A 53 -4.13 13.60 9.53
C ALA A 53 -5.60 13.86 9.90
N ASP A 54 -6.55 13.45 9.03
CA ASP A 54 -7.99 13.48 9.28
C ASP A 54 -8.43 12.42 10.32
N GLY A 55 -7.56 11.46 10.68
CA GLY A 55 -7.77 10.52 11.78
C GLY A 55 -8.59 9.27 11.46
N TRP A 56 -8.89 8.99 10.19
CA TRP A 56 -9.69 7.81 9.80
C TRP A 56 -8.87 6.68 9.15
N MET A 57 -7.58 6.90 8.91
CA MET A 57 -6.62 5.90 8.44
C MET A 57 -5.54 5.69 9.50
N CYS A 58 -5.06 4.45 9.65
CA CYS A 58 -4.10 4.06 10.69
C CYS A 58 -4.60 4.42 12.11
N ASP A 59 -5.85 4.06 12.41
CA ASP A 59 -6.57 4.36 13.65
C ASP A 59 -6.35 3.33 14.77
N ARG A 60 -5.70 2.20 14.47
CA ARG A 60 -5.31 1.17 15.43
C ARG A 60 -3.80 1.21 15.65
N GLU A 61 -3.36 0.82 16.84
CA GLU A 61 -1.95 0.77 17.19
C GLU A 61 -1.63 -0.49 18.02
N ALA A 62 -0.55 -1.18 17.65
CA ALA A 62 0.02 -2.28 18.42
C ALA A 62 1.52 -2.41 18.11
N GLY A 63 2.33 -2.62 19.15
CA GLY A 63 3.77 -2.85 18.97
C GLY A 63 4.54 -1.69 18.33
N GLY A 64 4.05 -0.45 18.47
CA GLY A 64 4.65 0.74 17.85
C GLY A 64 4.28 0.94 16.37
N ILE A 65 3.38 0.13 15.83
CA ILE A 65 2.89 0.21 14.45
C ILE A 65 1.46 0.72 14.47
N ARG A 66 1.16 1.73 13.65
CA ARG A 66 -0.21 2.20 13.40
C ARG A 66 -0.72 1.59 12.11
N TYR A 67 -1.94 1.06 12.10
CA TYR A 67 -2.45 0.32 10.94
C TYR A 67 -3.98 0.33 10.86
N GLY A 68 -4.50 -0.06 9.69
CA GLY A 68 -5.94 -0.30 9.53
C GLY A 68 -6.32 -0.76 8.14
N ARG A 69 -7.41 -1.53 8.05
CA ARG A 69 -8.03 -1.90 6.77
C ARG A 69 -8.83 -0.73 6.22
N VAL A 70 -8.31 -0.15 5.15
CA VAL A 70 -8.90 1.02 4.50
C VAL A 70 -9.96 0.62 3.49
N THR A 71 -9.68 -0.42 2.70
CA THR A 71 -10.59 -0.97 1.70
C THR A 71 -10.84 -2.44 1.96
N ARG A 72 -12.10 -2.85 2.00
CA ARG A 72 -12.50 -4.25 2.15
C ARG A 72 -12.50 -4.94 0.78
N PRO A 73 -12.25 -6.26 0.73
CA PRO A 73 -12.44 -7.00 -0.51
C PRO A 73 -13.92 -6.91 -0.94
N ASP A 74 -14.17 -7.12 -2.23
CA ASP A 74 -15.45 -7.03 -2.90
C ASP A 74 -16.13 -5.65 -2.80
N THR A 75 -15.30 -4.59 -2.72
CA THR A 75 -15.76 -3.20 -2.76
C THR A 75 -15.09 -2.44 -3.92
N THR A 76 -14.47 -1.30 -3.66
CA THR A 76 -13.85 -0.45 -4.66
C THR A 76 -12.60 -1.09 -5.29
N ALA A 77 -11.91 -1.96 -4.55
CA ALA A 77 -10.69 -2.64 -5.01
C ALA A 77 -10.94 -4.03 -5.62
N GLY A 78 -12.18 -4.36 -6.01
CA GLY A 78 -12.50 -5.70 -6.51
C GLY A 78 -12.14 -6.78 -5.48
N PRO A 79 -11.40 -7.84 -5.85
CA PRO A 79 -11.08 -8.94 -4.93
C PRO A 79 -10.06 -8.55 -3.83
N PHE A 80 -9.37 -7.41 -3.96
CA PHE A 80 -8.30 -7.03 -3.05
C PHE A 80 -8.83 -6.35 -1.77
N SER A 81 -8.21 -6.66 -0.63
CA SER A 81 -8.22 -5.76 0.52
C SER A 81 -7.05 -4.78 0.43
N VAL A 82 -7.22 -3.58 0.97
CA VAL A 82 -6.13 -2.61 1.13
C VAL A 82 -6.01 -2.25 2.60
N ASP A 83 -4.86 -2.60 3.15
CA ASP A 83 -4.43 -2.22 4.49
C ASP A 83 -3.38 -1.09 4.34
N VAL A 84 -3.42 -0.10 5.22
CA VAL A 84 -2.39 0.94 5.30
C VAL A 84 -1.73 0.86 6.65
N VAL A 85 -0.41 0.91 6.64
CA VAL A 85 0.46 0.77 7.81
C VAL A 85 1.40 1.97 7.87
N SER A 86 1.50 2.59 9.04
CA SER A 86 2.45 3.65 9.37
C SER A 86 3.41 3.10 10.41
N MET A 87 4.70 3.13 10.05
CA MET A 87 5.80 2.56 10.81
C MET A 87 6.89 3.63 10.96
N ASP A 88 7.57 3.58 12.10
CA ASP A 88 8.83 4.29 12.34
C ASP A 88 9.98 3.24 12.33
N ASP A 89 10.98 3.34 13.21
CA ASP A 89 12.04 2.34 13.37
C ASP A 89 11.56 1.10 14.15
N CYS A 90 10.85 0.19 13.46
CA CYS A 90 10.34 -1.04 14.06
C CYS A 90 10.29 -2.21 13.07
N ARG A 91 10.19 -3.42 13.61
CA ARG A 91 10.01 -4.66 12.83
C ARG A 91 8.56 -5.14 12.97
N GLY A 92 7.89 -5.35 11.84
CA GLY A 92 6.57 -5.97 11.80
C GLY A 92 6.59 -7.41 12.32
N PRO A 93 5.43 -7.93 12.75
CA PRO A 93 5.31 -9.34 13.12
C PRO A 93 5.53 -10.23 11.90
N TYR A 94 6.22 -11.36 12.10
CA TYR A 94 6.33 -12.39 11.07
C TYR A 94 4.96 -12.98 10.76
N HIS A 95 4.67 -13.10 9.47
CA HIS A 95 3.49 -13.76 8.94
C HIS A 95 3.80 -14.35 7.56
N VAL A 96 2.82 -15.08 7.01
CA VAL A 96 2.87 -15.67 5.66
C VAL A 96 1.84 -14.97 4.78
N HIS A 97 2.05 -14.99 3.46
CA HIS A 97 1.12 -14.43 2.48
C HIS A 97 0.54 -15.58 1.64
N PRO A 98 -0.55 -16.25 2.06
CA PRO A 98 -1.07 -17.42 1.34
C PRO A 98 -1.57 -17.10 -0.08
N GLU A 99 -1.98 -15.85 -0.31
CA GLU A 99 -2.44 -15.34 -1.62
C GLU A 99 -1.43 -14.38 -2.26
N GLY A 100 -0.26 -14.21 -1.62
CA GLY A 100 0.72 -13.18 -1.93
C GLY A 100 0.30 -11.78 -1.50
N GLU A 101 1.21 -10.82 -1.67
CA GLU A 101 1.05 -9.42 -1.25
C GLU A 101 1.88 -8.50 -2.15
N ILE A 102 1.42 -7.27 -2.34
CA ILE A 102 2.21 -6.19 -2.94
C ILE A 102 2.16 -4.97 -2.02
N ASP A 103 3.33 -4.44 -1.70
CA ASP A 103 3.44 -3.29 -0.80
C ASP A 103 3.96 -2.07 -1.55
N MET A 104 3.23 -0.97 -1.42
CA MET A 104 3.65 0.36 -1.83
C MET A 104 4.41 1.02 -0.68
N VAL A 105 5.74 1.02 -0.76
CA VAL A 105 6.59 1.65 0.23
C VAL A 105 6.64 3.16 -0.03
N MET A 106 6.18 3.95 0.96
CA MET A 106 6.11 5.41 0.90
C MET A 106 6.96 6.03 2.04
N PRO A 107 8.26 6.29 1.82
CA PRO A 107 9.10 6.96 2.82
C PRO A 107 8.53 8.33 3.21
N LEU A 108 8.46 8.59 4.51
CA LEU A 108 8.03 9.89 5.06
C LEU A 108 9.21 10.75 5.51
N ASP A 109 10.32 10.14 5.91
CA ASP A 109 11.55 10.81 6.33
C ASP A 109 12.78 10.15 5.66
N GLY A 110 13.71 11.00 5.22
CA GLY A 110 15.01 10.62 4.69
C GLY A 110 14.99 9.46 3.69
N ASP A 111 15.80 8.44 3.98
CA ASP A 111 15.99 7.23 3.21
C ASP A 111 15.35 6.01 3.87
N ALA A 112 14.24 6.20 4.61
CA ALA A 112 13.50 5.12 5.28
C ALA A 112 13.18 3.96 4.33
N ARG A 113 13.25 2.73 4.87
CA ARG A 113 13.08 1.49 4.11
C ARG A 113 12.14 0.53 4.82
N PHE A 114 11.41 -0.23 4.02
CA PHE A 114 10.64 -1.39 4.46
C PHE A 114 11.27 -2.64 3.84
N ASP A 115 11.70 -3.59 4.67
CA ASP A 115 12.44 -4.79 4.26
C ASP A 115 13.62 -4.51 3.30
N GLY A 116 14.29 -3.37 3.49
CA GLY A 116 15.42 -2.92 2.67
C GLY A 116 15.02 -2.16 1.40
N HIS A 117 13.74 -2.10 1.06
CA HIS A 117 13.20 -1.38 -0.09
C HIS A 117 12.86 0.07 0.27
N GLY A 118 13.29 1.01 -0.57
CA GLY A 118 12.91 2.42 -0.48
C GLY A 118 11.58 2.68 -1.20
N ALA A 119 11.34 3.93 -1.62
CA ALA A 119 10.12 4.30 -2.34
C ALA A 119 9.88 3.39 -3.57
N GLY A 120 8.68 2.83 -3.69
CA GLY A 120 8.28 1.98 -4.80
C GLY A 120 7.43 0.80 -4.37
N TRP A 121 7.45 -0.25 -5.17
CA TRP A 121 6.68 -1.47 -4.93
C TRP A 121 7.59 -2.67 -4.65
N VAL A 122 7.21 -3.50 -3.68
CA VAL A 122 7.76 -4.83 -3.42
C VAL A 122 6.64 -5.86 -3.51
N GLY A 123 6.95 -7.06 -4.01
CA GLY A 123 5.99 -8.16 -4.14
C GLY A 123 6.44 -9.36 -3.32
N TYR A 124 5.47 -10.05 -2.72
CA TYR A 124 5.67 -11.28 -1.97
C TYR A 124 4.79 -12.37 -2.59
N PRO A 125 5.38 -13.42 -3.18
CA PRO A 125 4.60 -14.48 -3.80
C PRO A 125 3.85 -15.32 -2.76
N PRO A 126 2.78 -16.03 -3.17
CA PRO A 126 2.07 -16.98 -2.33
C PRO A 126 3.01 -17.98 -1.64
N ALA A 127 2.85 -18.16 -0.32
CA ALA A 127 3.67 -19.06 0.52
C ALA A 127 2.85 -19.93 1.48
#